data_AF-A0A934IA48-F1
#
_entry.id   AF-A0A934IA48-F1
#
_cell.length_a   1.000
_cell.length_b   1.000
_cell.length_c   1.000
_cell.angle_alpha   90.00
_cell.angle_beta   90.00
_cell.angle_gamma   90.00
#
_symmetry.space_group_name_H-M   'P 1'
#
loop_
_entity.id
_entity.type
_entity.pdbx_description
1 polymer ?
#
loop_
_entity_poly.entity_id
_entity_poly.type
_entity_poly.pdbx_seq_one_letter_code
_entity_poly.pdbx_strand_id
1 'polypeptide(L)'
;MQDITELQRRLAAALERIGAGLDGLTAVPDAAEASEDEGPQLDAGQLAADLEAERALVAQLEERLAANRDKSKATADNLQAKLDALQAQLSAMEEDRGRLKAVNDALRDSNQALREANEAGVGDGALINTAMQTELDALRQVRQSDRAELDAVLGLLAPALEDVQTQDEEAEQDA
;
A
#
# COMPACT_ATOMS: atom_id res chain seq x y z
N MET A 1 -5.54 28.11 26.00
CA MET A 1 -5.99 29.51 25.74
C MET A 1 -5.45 30.06 24.41
N GLN A 2 -4.27 29.63 23.93
CA GLN A 2 -3.72 30.05 22.63
C GLN A 2 -4.49 29.47 21.42
N ASP A 3 -5.08 28.27 21.55
CA ASP A 3 -5.84 27.63 20.47
C ASP A 3 -7.14 28.37 20.13
N ILE A 4 -7.80 28.95 21.14
CA ILE A 4 -9.03 29.72 20.95
C ILE A 4 -8.74 31.02 20.19
N THR A 5 -7.63 31.69 20.51
CA THR A 5 -7.22 32.91 19.81
C THR A 5 -6.80 32.63 18.36
N GLU A 6 -6.20 31.47 18.09
CA GLU A 6 -5.86 31.07 16.72
C GLU A 6 -7.11 30.72 15.89
N LEU A 7 -8.07 30.01 16.49
CA LEU A 7 -9.37 29.72 15.87
C LEU A 7 -10.15 31.01 15.58
N GLN A 8 -10.16 31.98 16.49
CA GLN A 8 -10.80 33.28 16.29
C GLN A 8 -10.16 34.07 15.14
N ARG A 9 -8.83 34.08 15.05
CA ARG A 9 -8.10 34.73 13.94
C ARG A 9 -8.42 34.09 12.59
N ARG A 10 -8.49 32.76 12.53
CA ARG A 10 -8.86 32.03 11.30
C ARG A 10 -10.32 32.27 10.90
N LEU A 11 -11.23 32.33 11.86
CA LEU A 11 -12.65 32.61 11.60
C LEU A 11 -12.86 34.03 11.05
N ALA A 12 -12.18 35.03 11.62
CA ALA A 12 -12.24 36.41 11.13
C ALA A 12 -11.77 36.52 9.68
N ALA A 13 -10.63 35.89 9.35
CA ALA A 13 -10.09 35.88 7.99
C ALA A 13 -11.02 35.14 7.00
N ALA A 14 -11.70 34.07 7.43
CA ALA A 14 -12.67 33.36 6.61
C ALA A 14 -13.91 34.22 6.32
N LEU A 15 -14.42 34.94 7.33
CA LEU A 15 -15.58 35.82 7.17
C LEU A 15 -15.30 37.02 6.27
N GLU A 16 -14.12 37.62 6.37
CA GLU A 16 -13.70 38.74 5.51
C GLU A 16 -13.59 38.31 4.05
N ARG A 17 -13.05 37.11 3.80
CA ARG A 17 -12.98 36.52 2.45
C ARG A 17 -14.37 36.24 1.86
N ILE A 18 -15.31 35.79 2.67
CA ILE A 18 -16.71 35.57 2.24
C ILE A 18 -17.40 36.91 1.95
N GLY A 19 -17.18 37.93 2.78
CA GLY A 19 -17.68 39.29 2.55
C GLY A 19 -17.20 39.86 1.22
N ALA A 20 -15.88 39.81 0.96
CA ALA A 20 -15.31 40.25 -0.32
C ALA A 20 -15.83 39.45 -1.52
N GLY A 21 -16.09 38.14 -1.34
CA GLY A 21 -16.69 37.29 -2.37
C GLY A 21 -18.16 37.65 -2.66
N LEU A 22 -18.93 38.03 -1.64
CA LEU A 22 -20.31 38.49 -1.77
C LEU A 22 -20.40 39.88 -2.40
N ASP A 23 -19.50 40.80 -2.04
CA ASP A 23 -19.43 42.12 -2.66
C ASP A 23 -19.11 42.01 -4.15
N GLY A 24 -18.22 41.09 -4.53
CA GLY A 24 -17.93 40.77 -5.94
C GLY A 24 -19.09 40.16 -6.71
N LEU A 25 -19.99 39.41 -6.04
CA LEU A 25 -21.22 38.90 -6.65
C LEU A 25 -22.33 39.96 -6.76
N THR A 26 -22.32 40.94 -5.86
CA THR A 26 -23.36 41.98 -5.76
C THR A 26 -22.99 43.22 -6.59
N ALA A 27 -21.71 43.40 -6.92
CA ALA A 27 -21.23 44.36 -7.89
C ALA A 27 -21.58 43.91 -9.32
N VAL A 28 -22.87 44.02 -9.65
CA VAL A 28 -23.31 44.12 -11.05
C VAL A 28 -22.77 45.45 -11.58
N PRO A 29 -21.94 45.47 -12.65
CA PRO A 29 -21.51 46.73 -13.23
C PRO A 29 -22.74 47.47 -13.76
N ASP A 30 -22.92 48.69 -13.27
CA ASP A 30 -23.98 49.62 -13.65
C ASP A 30 -23.77 50.05 -15.11
N ALA A 31 -24.40 49.32 -16.04
CA ALA A 31 -24.44 49.64 -17.45
C ALA A 31 -25.63 50.59 -17.72
N ALA A 32 -25.43 51.86 -17.36
CA ALA A 32 -26.31 52.95 -17.77
C ALA A 32 -25.74 53.62 -19.03
N GLU A 33 -26.15 53.14 -20.21
CA GLU A 33 -26.49 53.93 -21.40
C GLU A 33 -26.96 52.98 -22.51
N ALA A 34 -28.27 53.04 -22.81
CA ALA A 34 -28.89 52.28 -23.88
C ALA A 34 -28.61 52.95 -25.23
N SER A 35 -27.83 52.29 -26.07
CA SER A 35 -27.99 52.34 -27.53
C SER A 35 -28.95 51.20 -27.92
N GLU A 36 -30.15 51.56 -28.34
CA GLU A 36 -31.10 50.66 -29.02
C GLU A 36 -30.59 50.37 -30.44
N ASP A 37 -29.68 49.41 -30.58
CA ASP A 37 -29.56 48.46 -31.69
C ASP A 37 -28.41 47.49 -31.36
N GLU A 38 -28.60 46.19 -31.58
CA GLU A 38 -27.68 45.10 -31.20
C GLU A 38 -27.57 44.85 -29.67
N GLY A 39 -28.64 44.34 -29.05
CA GLY A 39 -28.45 43.41 -27.93
C GLY A 39 -27.48 42.32 -28.41
N PRO A 40 -26.56 41.78 -27.57
CA PRO A 40 -25.49 40.91 -28.04
C PRO A 40 -26.13 39.75 -28.79
N GLN A 41 -26.15 39.85 -30.12
CA GLN A 41 -26.50 38.77 -31.01
C GLN A 41 -25.26 37.90 -30.98
N LEU A 42 -25.13 37.17 -29.87
CA LEU A 42 -24.33 35.98 -29.78
C LEU A 42 -24.79 35.14 -30.95
N ASP A 43 -23.97 35.12 -31.98
CA ASP A 43 -24.28 34.50 -33.25
C ASP A 43 -24.67 33.05 -32.92
N ALA A 44 -25.87 32.61 -33.31
CA ALA A 44 -26.36 31.29 -32.92
C ALA A 44 -25.40 30.17 -33.35
N GLY A 45 -24.59 30.43 -34.39
CA GLY A 45 -23.47 29.58 -34.80
C GLY A 45 -22.29 29.55 -33.81
N GLN A 46 -21.96 30.67 -33.15
CA GLN A 46 -20.91 30.72 -32.12
C GLN A 46 -21.33 29.94 -30.88
N LEU A 47 -22.56 30.13 -30.39
CA LEU A 47 -23.11 29.36 -29.26
C LEU A 47 -23.17 27.86 -29.55
N ALA A 48 -23.53 27.48 -30.78
CA ALA A 48 -23.52 26.08 -31.19
C ALA A 48 -22.10 25.49 -31.23
N ALA A 49 -21.12 26.26 -31.71
CA ALA A 49 -19.72 25.86 -31.74
C ALA A 49 -19.13 25.72 -30.33
N ASP A 50 -19.44 26.65 -29.42
CA ASP A 50 -19.00 26.59 -28.02
C ASP A 50 -19.60 25.38 -27.29
N LEU A 51 -20.89 25.10 -27.50
CA LEU A 51 -21.53 23.89 -26.94
C LEU A 51 -20.92 22.60 -27.48
N GLU A 52 -20.53 22.55 -28.76
CA GLU A 52 -19.86 21.40 -29.35
C GLU A 52 -18.44 21.23 -28.78
N ALA A 53 -17.70 22.33 -28.60
CA ALA A 53 -16.39 22.33 -27.96
C ALA A 53 -16.45 21.90 -26.49
N GLU A 54 -17.43 22.39 -25.72
CA GLU A 54 -17.66 21.97 -24.33
C GLU A 54 -18.02 20.48 -24.25
N ARG A 55 -18.89 19.99 -25.14
CA ARG A 55 -19.23 18.56 -25.20
C ARG A 55 -18.02 17.69 -25.51
N ALA A 56 -17.18 18.12 -26.44
CA ALA A 56 -15.93 17.41 -26.76
C ALA A 56 -14.97 17.40 -25.57
N LEU A 57 -14.85 18.51 -24.84
CA LEU A 57 -14.03 18.60 -23.63
C LEU A 57 -14.58 17.71 -22.51
N VAL A 58 -15.90 17.70 -22.30
CA VAL A 58 -16.56 16.83 -21.32
C VAL A 58 -16.30 15.36 -21.65
N ALA A 59 -16.47 14.95 -22.90
CA ALA A 59 -16.17 13.58 -23.33
C ALA A 59 -14.71 13.20 -23.07
N GLN A 60 -13.76 14.09 -23.37
CA GLN A 60 -12.34 13.88 -23.10
C GLN A 60 -12.04 13.77 -21.59
N LEU A 61 -12.68 14.61 -20.76
CA LEU A 61 -12.51 14.56 -19.31
C LEU A 61 -13.12 13.28 -18.71
N GLU A 62 -14.28 12.86 -19.20
CA GLU A 62 -14.92 11.60 -18.79
C GLU A 62 -14.04 10.40 -19.13
N GLU A 63 -13.46 10.36 -20.34
CA GLU A 63 -12.51 9.32 -20.75
C GLU A 63 -11.26 9.31 -19.86
N ARG A 64 -10.66 10.48 -19.62
CA ARG A 64 -9.48 10.59 -18.73
C ARG A 64 -9.80 10.16 -17.30
N LEU A 65 -10.98 10.49 -16.83
CA LEU A 65 -11.41 10.18 -15.47
C LEU A 65 -11.78 8.69 -15.34
N ALA A 66 -12.36 8.07 -16.36
CA ALA A 66 -12.52 6.63 -16.44
C ALA A 66 -11.15 5.93 -16.43
N ALA A 67 -10.22 6.36 -17.29
CA ALA A 67 -8.86 5.81 -17.32
C ALA A 67 -8.11 6.01 -15.99
N ASN A 68 -8.31 7.13 -15.30
CA ASN A 68 -7.72 7.36 -13.98
C ASN A 68 -8.34 6.43 -12.93
N ARG A 69 -9.67 6.26 -12.93
CA ARG A 69 -10.35 5.32 -12.03
C ARG A 69 -9.90 3.89 -12.24
N ASP A 70 -9.76 3.44 -13.48
CA ASP A 70 -9.30 2.10 -13.80
C ASP A 70 -7.86 1.88 -13.31
N LYS A 71 -6.98 2.87 -13.51
CA LYS A 71 -5.62 2.85 -12.95
C LYS A 71 -5.63 2.80 -11.43
N SER A 72 -6.40 3.66 -10.77
CA SER A 72 -6.51 3.67 -9.30
C SER A 72 -7.04 2.34 -8.77
N LYS A 73 -8.05 1.76 -9.43
CA LYS A 73 -8.58 0.45 -9.07
C LYS A 73 -7.53 -0.64 -9.23
N ALA A 74 -6.83 -0.69 -10.35
CA ALA A 74 -5.74 -1.65 -10.57
C ALA A 74 -4.63 -1.52 -9.52
N THR A 75 -4.25 -0.29 -9.14
CA THR A 75 -3.27 -0.08 -8.06
C THR A 75 -3.79 -0.52 -6.70
N ALA A 76 -5.07 -0.27 -6.39
CA ALA A 76 -5.68 -0.71 -5.14
C ALA A 76 -5.75 -2.23 -5.06
N ASP A 77 -6.16 -2.90 -6.14
CA ASP A 77 -6.23 -4.36 -6.23
C ASP A 77 -4.82 -4.99 -6.09
N ASN A 78 -3.79 -4.39 -6.71
CA ASN A 78 -2.41 -4.85 -6.56
C ASN A 78 -1.87 -4.69 -5.14
N LEU A 79 -2.15 -3.54 -4.50
CA LEU A 79 -1.75 -3.28 -3.12
C LEU A 79 -2.48 -4.22 -2.15
N GLN A 80 -3.77 -4.48 -2.37
CA GLN A 80 -4.53 -5.43 -1.57
C GLN A 80 -3.94 -6.84 -1.68
N ALA A 81 -3.65 -7.31 -2.89
CA ALA A 81 -3.02 -8.61 -3.10
C ALA A 81 -1.65 -8.72 -2.40
N LYS A 82 -0.85 -7.64 -2.42
CA LYS A 82 0.44 -7.58 -1.70
C LYS A 82 0.26 -7.61 -0.19
N LEU A 83 -0.73 -6.90 0.34
CA LEU A 83 -1.05 -6.92 1.78
C LEU A 83 -1.47 -8.32 2.23
N ASP A 84 -2.34 -8.98 1.47
CA ASP A 84 -2.81 -10.33 1.78
C ASP A 84 -1.63 -11.33 1.75
N ALA A 85 -0.73 -11.21 0.77
CA ALA A 85 0.49 -12.03 0.69
C ALA A 85 1.43 -11.78 1.87
N LEU A 86 1.66 -10.52 2.25
CA LEU A 86 2.51 -10.17 3.40
C LEU A 86 1.91 -10.65 4.73
N GLN A 87 0.59 -10.57 4.90
CA GLN A 87 -0.10 -11.10 6.08
C GLN A 87 0.06 -12.62 6.18
N ALA A 88 -0.07 -13.33 5.06
CA ALA A 88 0.15 -14.78 5.03
C ALA A 88 1.60 -15.15 5.39
N GLN A 89 2.59 -14.41 4.87
CA GLN A 89 4.00 -14.60 5.21
C GLN A 89 4.27 -14.32 6.70
N LEU A 90 3.71 -13.24 7.25
CA LEU A 90 3.83 -12.92 8.68
C LEU A 90 3.27 -14.03 9.56
N SER A 91 2.09 -14.55 9.24
CA SER A 91 1.48 -15.65 9.98
C SER A 91 2.35 -16.91 9.94
N ALA A 92 2.95 -17.23 8.79
CA ALA A 92 3.84 -18.38 8.65
C ALA A 92 5.13 -18.19 9.49
N MET A 93 5.74 -17.00 9.44
CA MET A 93 6.92 -16.68 10.26
C MET A 93 6.62 -16.72 11.76
N GLU A 94 5.44 -16.29 12.20
CA GLU A 94 5.03 -16.36 13.59
C GLU A 94 4.88 -17.81 14.06
N GLU A 95 4.32 -18.68 13.22
CA GLU A 95 4.19 -20.11 13.50
C GLU A 95 5.56 -20.79 13.61
N ASP A 96 6.46 -20.53 12.65
CA ASP A 96 7.81 -21.09 12.65
C ASP A 96 8.62 -20.60 13.85
N ARG A 97 8.50 -19.33 14.23
CA ARG A 97 9.10 -18.79 15.46
C ARG A 97 8.54 -19.50 16.70
N GLY A 98 7.23 -19.76 16.74
CA GLY A 98 6.59 -20.51 17.82
C GLY A 98 7.15 -21.92 17.95
N ARG A 99 7.31 -22.63 16.82
CA ARG A 99 7.89 -23.97 16.76
C ARG A 99 9.36 -23.98 17.19
N LEU A 100 10.17 -23.04 16.70
CA LEU A 100 11.58 -22.90 17.10
C LEU A 100 11.73 -22.65 18.61
N LYS A 101 10.85 -21.81 19.18
CA LYS A 101 10.83 -21.59 20.63
C LYS A 101 10.52 -22.88 21.40
N ALA A 102 9.48 -23.62 20.99
CA ALA A 102 9.09 -24.87 21.64
C ALA A 102 10.23 -25.91 21.60
N VAL A 103 10.88 -26.05 20.44
CA VAL A 103 12.07 -26.90 20.27
C VAL A 103 13.21 -26.47 21.19
N ASN A 104 13.49 -25.16 21.28
CA ASN A 104 14.57 -24.66 22.11
C ASN A 104 14.31 -24.89 23.61
N ASP A 105 13.06 -24.73 24.05
CA ASP A 105 12.65 -25.01 25.42
C ASP A 105 12.77 -26.52 25.72
N ALA A 106 12.34 -27.40 24.80
CA ALA A 106 12.54 -28.85 24.93
C ALA A 106 14.04 -29.24 25.00
N LEU A 107 14.90 -28.60 24.20
CA LEU A 107 16.35 -28.80 24.26
C LEU A 107 16.94 -28.37 25.60
N ARG A 108 16.49 -27.25 26.18
CA ARG A 108 16.94 -26.80 27.50
C ARG A 108 16.54 -27.78 28.58
N ASP A 109 15.30 -28.23 28.57
CA ASP A 109 14.78 -29.22 29.52
C ASP A 109 15.57 -30.53 29.42
N SER A 110 15.81 -31.00 28.19
CA SER A 110 16.61 -32.21 27.97
C SER A 110 18.06 -32.06 28.42
N ASN A 111 18.69 -30.91 28.21
CA ASN A 111 20.05 -30.64 28.68
C ASN A 111 20.10 -30.59 30.22
N GLN A 112 19.08 -30.01 30.86
CA GLN A 112 18.97 -29.97 32.30
C GLN A 112 18.84 -31.39 32.88
N ALA A 113 17.95 -32.22 32.33
CA ALA A 113 17.78 -33.60 32.75
C ALA A 113 19.07 -34.44 32.58
N LEU A 114 19.81 -34.25 31.49
CA LEU A 114 21.10 -34.90 31.28
C LEU A 114 22.17 -34.45 32.28
N ARG A 115 22.18 -33.16 32.67
CA ARG A 115 23.11 -32.66 33.69
C ARG A 115 22.77 -33.25 35.06
N GLU A 116 21.50 -33.28 35.45
CA GLU A 116 21.05 -33.88 36.70
C GLU A 116 21.36 -35.38 36.77
N ALA A 117 21.15 -36.12 35.66
CA ALA A 117 21.50 -37.54 35.58
C ALA A 117 23.01 -37.78 35.69
N ASN A 118 23.83 -36.95 35.03
CA ASN A 118 25.29 -37.03 35.14
C ASN A 118 25.79 -36.65 36.55
N GLU A 119 25.22 -35.63 37.19
CA GLU A 119 25.54 -35.26 38.58
C GLU A 119 25.16 -36.37 39.57
N ALA A 120 24.06 -37.07 39.32
CA ALA A 120 23.66 -38.26 40.08
C ALA A 120 24.52 -39.50 39.78
N GLY A 121 25.43 -39.44 38.79
CA GLY A 121 26.25 -40.57 38.34
C GLY A 121 25.43 -41.68 37.67
N VAL A 122 24.19 -41.40 37.28
CA VAL A 122 23.29 -42.35 36.62
C VAL A 122 23.29 -42.07 35.13
N GLY A 123 24.05 -42.87 34.37
CA GLY A 123 23.98 -42.84 32.91
C GLY A 123 22.68 -43.43 32.42
N ASP A 124 21.62 -42.62 32.31
CA ASP A 124 20.33 -43.07 31.79
C ASP A 124 20.29 -42.99 30.26
N GLY A 125 20.35 -44.15 29.60
CA GLY A 125 20.25 -44.27 28.14
C GLY A 125 18.92 -43.77 27.57
N ALA A 126 17.84 -43.77 28.34
CA ALA A 126 16.55 -43.23 27.89
C ALA A 126 16.59 -41.70 27.79
N LEU A 127 17.26 -41.02 28.72
CA LEU A 127 17.47 -39.56 28.66
C LEU A 127 18.37 -39.18 27.48
N ILE A 128 19.43 -39.96 27.21
CA ILE A 128 20.31 -39.74 26.05
C ILE A 128 19.53 -39.88 24.74
N ASN A 129 18.71 -40.93 24.59
CA ASN A 129 17.89 -41.13 23.41
C ASN A 129 16.85 -40.00 23.23
N THR A 130 16.26 -39.52 24.33
CA THR A 130 15.31 -38.39 24.31
C THR A 130 15.98 -37.08 23.90
N ALA A 131 17.19 -36.83 24.41
CA ALA A 131 17.98 -35.67 24.03
C ALA A 131 18.35 -35.68 22.54
N MET A 132 18.82 -36.84 22.05
CA MET A 132 19.18 -37.03 20.65
C MET A 132 17.97 -36.88 19.72
N GLN A 133 16.79 -37.35 20.13
CA GLN A 133 15.55 -37.11 19.37
C GLN A 133 15.18 -35.63 19.33
N THR A 134 15.23 -34.94 20.48
CA THR A 134 14.96 -33.50 20.56
C THR A 134 15.92 -32.69 19.69
N GLU A 135 17.20 -33.06 19.64
CA GLU A 135 18.20 -32.42 18.78
C GLU A 135 17.95 -32.67 17.29
N LEU A 136 17.55 -33.88 16.90
CA LEU A 136 17.16 -34.18 15.53
C LEU A 136 15.92 -33.37 15.10
N ASP A 137 14.93 -33.26 15.98
CA ASP A 137 13.73 -32.47 15.71
C ASP A 137 14.07 -30.97 15.64
N ALA A 138 15.03 -30.50 16.44
CA ALA A 138 15.54 -29.15 16.34
C ALA A 138 16.24 -28.87 15.01
N LEU A 139 17.15 -29.74 14.58
CA LEU A 139 17.85 -29.61 13.30
C LEU A 139 16.88 -29.69 12.11
N ARG A 140 15.81 -30.48 12.21
CA ARG A 140 14.75 -30.52 11.20
C ARG A 140 13.97 -29.21 11.14
N GLN A 141 13.60 -28.66 12.30
CA GLN A 141 12.86 -27.40 12.37
C GLN A 141 13.68 -26.22 11.84
N VAL A 142 14.98 -26.15 12.17
CA VAL A 142 15.90 -25.13 11.62
C VAL A 142 15.98 -25.27 10.10
N ARG A 143 16.21 -26.47 9.57
CA ARG A 143 16.26 -26.67 8.11
C ARG A 143 14.94 -26.36 7.41
N GLN A 144 13.80 -26.58 8.06
CA GLN A 144 12.50 -26.19 7.51
C GLN A 144 12.35 -24.67 7.46
N SER A 145 12.74 -23.97 8.54
CA SER A 145 12.77 -22.50 8.61
C SER A 145 13.67 -21.93 7.52
N ASP A 146 14.91 -22.42 7.41
CA ASP A 146 15.87 -21.99 6.39
C ASP A 146 15.29 -22.16 4.98
N ARG A 147 14.58 -23.26 4.71
CA ARG A 147 13.96 -23.51 3.41
C ARG A 147 12.80 -22.56 3.14
N ALA A 148 11.95 -22.28 4.13
CA ALA A 148 10.86 -21.32 4.01
C ALA A 148 11.40 -19.90 3.75
N GLU A 149 12.49 -19.50 4.40
CA GLU A 149 13.17 -18.23 4.15
C GLU A 149 13.75 -18.17 2.72
N LEU A 150 14.41 -19.24 2.26
CA LEU A 150 14.92 -19.33 0.89
C LEU A 150 13.80 -19.27 -0.14
N ASP A 151 12.69 -19.98 0.08
CA ASP A 151 11.53 -19.94 -0.82
C ASP A 151 10.90 -18.53 -0.87
N ALA A 152 10.86 -17.82 0.26
CA ALA A 152 10.42 -16.42 0.30
C ALA A 152 11.37 -15.49 -0.47
N VAL A 153 12.69 -15.65 -0.31
CA VAL A 153 13.70 -14.88 -1.07
C VAL A 153 13.59 -15.17 -2.57
N LEU A 154 13.43 -16.44 -2.95
CA LEU A 154 13.23 -16.82 -4.36
C LEU A 154 11.95 -16.22 -4.93
N GLY A 155 10.85 -16.20 -4.15
CA GLY A 155 9.60 -15.55 -4.55
C GLY A 155 9.73 -14.04 -4.75
N LEU A 156 10.62 -13.37 -3.99
CA LEU A 156 10.93 -11.95 -4.19
C LEU A 156 11.84 -11.70 -5.40
N LEU A 157 12.77 -12.61 -5.70
CA LEU A 157 13.71 -12.48 -6.81
C LEU A 157 13.11 -12.89 -8.16
N ALA A 158 12.17 -13.84 -8.19
CA ALA A 158 11.52 -14.32 -9.41
C ALA A 158 10.95 -13.20 -10.31
N PRO A 159 10.13 -12.25 -9.82
CA PRO A 159 9.63 -11.17 -10.67
C PRO A 159 10.74 -10.25 -11.18
N ALA A 160 11.79 -10.01 -10.38
CA ALA A 160 12.93 -9.19 -10.80
C ALA A 160 13.77 -9.87 -11.90
N LEU A 161 13.78 -11.21 -11.98
CA LEU A 161 14.39 -11.93 -13.10
C LEU A 161 13.53 -11.91 -14.36
N GLU A 162 12.21 -12.06 -14.24
CA GLU A 162 11.29 -11.94 -15.38
C GLU A 162 11.34 -10.54 -16.00
N ASP A 163 11.45 -9.49 -15.20
CA ASP A 163 11.60 -8.11 -15.66
C ASP A 163 12.91 -7.90 -16.44
N VAL A 164 13.99 -8.61 -16.11
CA VAL A 164 15.28 -8.53 -16.83
C VAL A 164 15.23 -9.32 -18.13
N GLN A 165 14.60 -10.50 -18.14
CA GLN A 165 14.44 -11.32 -19.34
C GLN A 165 13.56 -10.64 -20.39
N THR A 166 12.47 -9.99 -19.96
CA THR A 166 11.59 -9.24 -20.86
C THR A 166 12.27 -8.00 -21.44
N GLN A 167 13.12 -7.32 -20.68
CA GLN A 167 13.92 -6.18 -21.19
C GLN A 167 14.99 -6.61 -22.21
N ASP A 168 15.63 -7.77 -22.02
CA ASP A 168 16.59 -8.31 -22.99
C ASP A 168 15.90 -8.71 -24.30
N GLU A 169 14.70 -9.30 -24.25
CA GLU A 169 13.93 -9.68 -25.44
C GLU A 169 13.38 -8.48 -26.23
N GLU A 170 12.99 -7.40 -25.56
CA GLU A 170 12.59 -6.14 -26.22
C GLU A 170 13.79 -5.44 -26.89
N ALA A 171 14.95 -5.45 -26.25
CA ALA A 171 16.19 -4.87 -26.81
C ALA A 171 16.69 -5.63 -28.05
N GLU A 172 16.42 -6.93 -28.17
CA GLU A 172 16.79 -7.76 -29.32
C GLU A 172 15.80 -7.64 -30.50
N GLN A 173 14.55 -7.24 -30.25
CA GLN A 173 13.53 -7.02 -31.31
C GLN A 173 13.62 -5.63 -31.96
N ASP A 174 14.19 -4.65 -31.26
CA ASP A 174 14.42 -3.29 -31.76
C ASP A 174 15.79 -3.08 -32.47
N ALA A 175 16.60 -4.15 -32.61
CA ALA A 175 17.92 -4.15 -33.26
C ALA A 175 17.91 -4.82 -34.65
#